data_AF-A0A1G2F0H0-F1
#
_entry.id   AF-A0A1G2F0H0-F1
#
_cell.length_a   1.000
_cell.length_b   1.000
_cell.length_c   1.000
_cell.angle_alpha   90.00
_cell.angle_beta   90.00
_cell.angle_gamma   90.00
#
_symmetry.space_group_name_H-M   'P 1'
#
loop_
_entity.id
_entity.type
_entity.pdbx_description
1 polymer ?
#
loop_
_entity_poly.entity_id
_entity_poly.type
_entity_poly.pdbx_seq_one_letter_code
_entity_poly.pdbx_strand_id
1 'polypeptide(L)'
;MEIIFDKIFRALGYLFIAGIVYFAWKTASDNAEGGKYKTVLWKGFLLCAGIALFASFTLGNPTCEEQSDPVYGGCEQYADDGFEPTIKQRVAHFAYYMTLLYIPVVIGALKKR
;
A
#
# COMPACT_ATOMS: atom_id res chain seq x y z
N MET A 1 21.94 -9.15 20.75
CA MET A 1 21.64 -9.93 19.53
C MET A 1 20.41 -9.38 18.81
N GLU A 2 19.36 -9.03 19.56
CA GLU A 2 18.13 -8.39 19.04
C GLU A 2 18.36 -7.10 18.22
N ILE A 3 19.25 -6.20 18.65
CA ILE A 3 19.53 -4.92 17.95
C ILE A 3 20.14 -5.14 16.55
N ILE A 4 20.93 -6.21 16.38
CA ILE A 4 21.54 -6.55 15.08
C ILE A 4 20.49 -7.17 14.16
N PHE A 5 19.64 -8.03 14.72
CA PHE A 5 18.55 -8.68 13.99
C PHE A 5 17.52 -7.66 13.48
N ASP A 6 17.14 -6.67 14.31
CA ASP A 6 16.23 -5.59 13.93
C ASP A 6 16.78 -4.73 12.76
N LYS A 7 18.07 -4.36 12.83
CA LYS A 7 18.73 -3.63 11.75
C LYS A 7 18.81 -4.42 10.44
N ILE A 8 19.10 -5.72 10.51
CA ILE A 8 19.15 -6.60 9.34
C ILE A 8 17.76 -6.74 8.72
N PHE A 9 16.72 -6.95 9.53
CA PHE A 9 15.35 -7.05 9.04
C PHE A 9 14.86 -5.74 8.42
N ARG A 10 15.19 -4.58 8.99
CA ARG A 10 14.91 -3.28 8.37
C ARG A 10 15.62 -3.12 7.02
N ALA A 11 16.91 -3.46 6.94
CA ALA A 11 17.66 -3.39 5.69
C ALA A 11 17.09 -4.32 4.61
N LEU A 12 16.71 -5.55 4.98
CA LEU A 12 16.02 -6.47 4.09
C LEU A 12 14.66 -5.92 3.63
N GLY A 13 13.90 -5.29 4.54
CA GLY A 13 12.65 -4.61 4.21
C GLY A 13 12.84 -3.49 3.17
N TYR A 14 13.86 -2.65 3.33
CA TYR A 14 14.20 -1.62 2.34
C TYR A 14 14.62 -2.21 1.00
N LEU A 15 15.43 -3.27 0.99
CA LEU A 15 15.82 -3.95 -0.24
C LEU A 15 14.62 -4.58 -0.95
N PHE A 16 13.68 -5.15 -0.20
CA PHE A 16 12.46 -5.70 -0.75
C PHE A 16 11.59 -4.63 -1.40
N ILE A 17 11.38 -3.49 -0.73
CA ILE A 17 10.64 -2.35 -1.29
C ILE A 17 11.35 -1.82 -2.55
N ALA A 18 12.67 -1.67 -2.51
CA ALA A 18 13.46 -1.26 -3.67
C ALA A 18 13.32 -2.25 -4.84
N GLY A 19 13.28 -3.55 -4.56
CA GLY A 19 13.03 -4.59 -5.55
C GLY A 19 11.66 -4.47 -6.22
N ILE A 20 10.60 -4.23 -5.44
CA ILE A 20 9.24 -3.99 -5.96
C ILE A 20 9.22 -2.75 -6.85
N VAL A 21 9.82 -1.65 -6.39
CA VAL A 21 9.90 -0.39 -7.14
C VAL A 21 10.63 -0.59 -8.47
N TYR A 22 11.77 -1.27 -8.45
CA TYR A 22 12.55 -1.57 -9.65
C TYR A 22 11.76 -2.47 -10.61
N PHE A 23 11.09 -3.51 -10.11
CA PHE A 23 10.28 -4.40 -10.92
C PHE A 23 9.12 -3.65 -11.60
N ALA A 24 8.38 -2.84 -10.84
CA ALA A 24 7.28 -2.02 -11.37
C ALA A 24 7.76 -1.05 -12.45
N TRP A 25 8.89 -0.37 -12.22
CA TRP A 25 9.51 0.53 -13.19
C TRP A 25 9.95 -0.21 -14.46
N LYS A 26 10.63 -1.36 -14.30
CA LYS A 26 11.15 -2.15 -15.42
C LYS A 26 10.00 -2.70 -16.28
N THR A 27 9.01 -3.33 -15.66
CA THR A 27 7.82 -3.82 -16.35
C THR A 27 7.08 -2.70 -17.08
N ALA A 28 6.96 -1.52 -16.47
CA ALA A 28 6.32 -0.37 -17.13
C ALA A 28 7.14 0.14 -18.32
N SER A 29 8.46 0.26 -18.18
CA SER A 29 9.37 0.66 -19.26
C SER A 29 9.31 -0.33 -20.43
N ASP A 30 9.44 -1.63 -20.17
CA ASP A 30 9.51 -2.66 -21.22
C ASP A 30 8.18 -2.75 -21.99
N ASN A 31 7.04 -2.58 -21.31
CA ASN A 31 5.72 -2.60 -21.96
C ASN A 31 5.33 -1.28 -22.64
N ALA A 32 6.02 -0.18 -22.34
CA ALA A 32 5.75 1.13 -22.95
C ALA A 32 6.40 1.28 -24.33
N GLU A 33 7.33 0.39 -24.70
CA GLU A 33 7.96 0.35 -26.01
C GLU A 33 6.92 0.27 -27.16
N GLY A 34 7.17 1.02 -28.24
CA GLY A 34 6.28 1.08 -29.39
C GLY A 34 5.04 1.97 -29.22
N GLY A 35 5.08 2.96 -28.33
CA GLY A 35 4.04 3.99 -28.20
C GLY A 35 2.83 3.59 -27.36
N LYS A 36 2.90 2.45 -26.65
CA LYS A 36 1.80 1.91 -25.81
C LYS A 36 1.74 2.50 -24.40
N TYR A 37 2.39 3.63 -24.16
CA TYR A 37 2.51 4.24 -22.83
C TYR A 37 1.16 4.46 -22.13
N LYS A 38 0.11 4.89 -22.86
CA LYS A 38 -1.23 5.10 -22.29
C LYS A 38 -1.83 3.80 -21.75
N THR A 39 -1.65 2.70 -22.46
CA THR A 39 -2.15 1.37 -22.05
C THR A 39 -1.41 0.87 -20.82
N VAL A 40 -0.10 1.12 -20.73
CA VAL A 40 0.72 0.78 -19.55
C VAL A 40 0.29 1.59 -18.34
N LEU A 41 0.08 2.90 -18.49
CA LEU A 41 -0.37 3.77 -17.41
C LEU A 41 -1.73 3.34 -16.86
N TRP A 42 -2.65 2.92 -17.73
CA TRP A 42 -3.98 2.49 -17.31
C TRP A 42 -3.96 1.12 -16.63
N LYS A 43 -3.25 0.14 -17.19
CA LYS A 43 -3.08 -1.18 -16.56
C LYS A 43 -2.33 -1.08 -15.23
N GLY A 44 -1.28 -0.26 -15.19
CA GLY A 44 -0.53 0.02 -13.97
C GLY A 44 -1.39 0.70 -12.91
N PHE A 45 -2.22 1.68 -13.31
CA PHE A 45 -3.15 2.34 -12.40
C PHE A 45 -4.14 1.35 -11.78
N LEU A 46 -4.73 0.47 -12.59
CA LEU A 46 -5.67 -0.55 -12.10
C LEU A 46 -5.00 -1.53 -11.12
N LEU A 47 -3.78 -1.95 -11.41
CA LEU A 47 -3.02 -2.83 -10.53
C LEU A 47 -2.69 -2.15 -9.19
N CYS A 48 -2.17 -0.92 -9.24
CA CYS A 48 -1.89 -0.12 -8.04
C CYS A 48 -3.16 0.14 -7.23
N ALA A 49 -4.28 0.45 -7.88
CA ALA A 49 -5.57 0.66 -7.24
C ALA A 49 -6.07 -0.59 -6.54
N GLY A 50 -5.93 -1.77 -7.17
CA GLY A 50 -6.26 -3.04 -6.54
C GLY A 50 -5.45 -3.31 -5.28
N ILE A 51 -4.13 -3.12 -5.33
CA ILE A 51 -3.23 -3.33 -4.18
C ILE A 51 -3.51 -2.30 -3.07
N ALA A 52 -3.70 -1.03 -3.42
CA ALA A 52 -3.99 0.02 -2.45
C ALA A 52 -5.37 -0.17 -1.79
N LEU A 53 -6.39 -0.62 -2.54
CA LEU A 53 -7.67 -0.99 -1.96
C LEU A 53 -7.51 -2.15 -1.00
N PHE A 54 -6.82 -3.22 -1.42
CA PHE A 54 -6.55 -4.36 -0.56
C PHE A 54 -5.84 -3.94 0.74
N ALA A 55 -4.76 -3.15 0.64
CA ALA A 55 -4.05 -2.61 1.78
C ALA A 55 -4.94 -1.76 2.71
N SER A 56 -5.88 -1.01 2.13
CA SER A 56 -6.82 -0.16 2.89
C SER A 56 -7.93 -0.95 3.58
N PHE A 57 -8.31 -2.10 3.03
CA PHE A 57 -9.24 -3.04 3.66
C PHE A 57 -8.57 -3.90 4.73
N THR A 58 -7.26 -4.19 4.58
CA THR A 58 -6.47 -4.94 5.57
C THR A 58 -6.01 -4.11 6.76
N LEU A 59 -6.26 -2.80 6.79
CA LEU A 59 -6.23 -2.01 8.02
C LEU A 59 -7.33 -2.59 8.93
N GLY A 60 -6.90 -3.53 9.79
CA GLY A 60 -7.78 -4.38 10.58
C GLY A 60 -8.77 -3.57 11.41
N ASN A 61 -9.91 -4.20 11.70
CA ASN A 61 -10.76 -3.72 12.77
C ASN A 61 -9.99 -3.92 14.08
N PRO A 62 -9.80 -2.88 14.90
CA PRO A 62 -9.14 -3.03 16.19
C PRO A 62 -9.90 -4.05 17.05
N THR A 63 -9.16 -4.90 17.77
CA THR A 63 -9.74 -5.86 18.71
C THR A 63 -10.38 -5.11 19.87
N CYS A 64 -11.66 -5.36 20.10
CA CYS A 64 -12.41 -4.73 21.18
C CYS A 64 -12.15 -5.47 22.49
N GLU A 65 -11.68 -4.76 23.52
CA GLU A 65 -11.51 -5.30 24.88
C GLU A 65 -12.80 -5.14 25.71
N GLU A 66 -13.48 -4.00 25.57
CA GLU A 66 -14.75 -3.76 26.28
C GLU A 66 -15.85 -3.33 25.31
N GLN A 67 -16.92 -4.12 25.25
CA GLN A 67 -18.10 -3.89 24.40
C GLN A 67 -19.22 -3.25 25.25
N SER A 68 -19.58 -2.00 24.98
CA SER A 68 -20.64 -1.24 25.70
C SER A 68 -22.02 -1.86 25.56
N ASP A 69 -22.31 -2.48 24.41
CA ASP A 69 -23.67 -2.95 24.12
C ASP A 69 -23.67 -4.15 23.16
N PRO A 70 -24.25 -5.30 23.56
CA PRO A 70 -24.39 -6.46 22.68
C PRO A 70 -25.44 -6.24 21.58
N VAL A 71 -26.29 -5.21 21.70
CA VAL A 71 -27.42 -4.95 20.77
C VAL A 71 -27.09 -3.91 19.70
N TYR A 72 -26.35 -2.84 20.05
CA TYR A 72 -26.00 -1.75 19.13
C TYR A 72 -24.53 -1.75 18.67
N GLY A 73 -23.68 -2.64 19.20
CA GLY A 73 -22.33 -2.86 18.69
C GLY A 73 -21.45 -1.62 18.81
N GLY A 74 -21.14 -1.21 20.04
CA GLY A 74 -20.16 -0.16 20.34
C GLY A 74 -19.00 -0.71 21.16
N CYS A 75 -17.77 -0.41 20.77
CA CYS A 75 -16.59 -0.72 21.56
C CYS A 75 -16.19 0.50 22.41
N GLU A 76 -16.04 0.33 23.72
CA GLU A 76 -15.58 1.38 24.63
C GLU A 76 -14.06 1.44 24.71
N GLN A 77 -13.40 0.28 24.61
CA GLN A 77 -11.96 0.17 24.77
C GLN A 77 -11.39 -0.81 23.76
N TYR A 78 -10.49 -0.31 22.91
CA TYR A 78 -9.75 -1.12 21.95
C TYR A 78 -8.40 -1.54 22.57
N ALA A 79 -7.93 -2.76 22.28
CA ALA A 79 -6.72 -3.36 22.87
C ALA A 79 -5.40 -2.66 22.47
N ASP A 80 -5.46 -1.91 21.38
CA ASP A 80 -4.45 -0.93 21.01
C ASP A 80 -5.09 0.45 21.18
N ASP A 81 -4.30 1.51 21.32
CA ASP A 81 -4.72 2.93 21.21
C ASP A 81 -5.43 3.26 19.84
N GLY A 82 -5.76 2.23 19.05
CA GLY A 82 -6.42 2.24 17.76
C GLY A 82 -7.93 2.48 17.89
N PHE A 83 -8.31 3.70 17.57
CA PHE A 83 -9.66 4.02 17.09
C PHE A 83 -10.00 3.16 15.87
N GLU A 84 -11.29 2.83 15.71
CA GLU A 84 -11.80 2.27 14.45
C GLU A 84 -11.40 3.22 13.30
N PRO A 85 -10.68 2.73 12.26
CA PRO A 85 -10.14 3.62 11.25
C PRO A 85 -11.29 4.28 10.48
N THR A 86 -11.46 5.57 10.73
CA THR A 86 -12.48 6.40 10.08
C THR A 86 -12.31 6.34 8.56
N ILE A 87 -13.38 6.59 7.81
CA ILE A 87 -13.36 6.63 6.33
C ILE A 87 -12.20 7.51 5.81
N LYS A 88 -11.89 8.60 6.52
CA LYS A 88 -10.79 9.52 6.19
C LYS A 88 -9.41 8.86 6.28
N GLN A 89 -9.17 8.03 7.30
CA GLN A 89 -7.89 7.32 7.47
C GLN A 89 -7.74 6.21 6.42
N ARG A 90 -8.82 5.47 6.11
CA ARG A 90 -8.81 4.47 5.03
C ARG A 90 -8.49 5.11 3.67
N VAL A 91 -9.07 6.27 3.37
CA VAL A 91 -8.78 7.02 2.13
C VAL A 91 -7.35 7.58 2.13
N ALA A 92 -6.84 8.05 3.27
CA ALA A 92 -5.46 8.52 3.37
C ALA A 92 -4.45 7.39 3.14
N HIS A 93 -4.69 6.21 3.70
CA HIS A 93 -3.88 5.02 3.44
C HIS A 93 -3.95 4.57 1.98
N PHE A 94 -5.15 4.57 1.39
CA PHE A 94 -5.32 4.30 -0.04
C PHE A 94 -4.47 5.25 -0.88
N ALA A 95 -4.60 6.56 -0.64
CA ALA A 95 -3.84 7.57 -1.37
C ALA A 95 -2.33 7.38 -1.22
N TYR A 96 -1.86 7.11 0.01
CA TYR A 96 -0.46 6.84 0.29
C TYR A 96 0.08 5.67 -0.54
N TYR A 97 -0.55 4.49 -0.47
CA TYR A 97 -0.12 3.31 -1.22
C TYR A 97 -0.24 3.50 -2.73
N MET A 98 -1.29 4.20 -3.18
CA MET A 98 -1.43 4.58 -4.58
C MET A 98 -0.25 5.41 -5.06
N THR A 99 0.11 6.49 -4.34
CA THR A 99 1.25 7.32 -4.73
C THR A 99 2.56 6.52 -4.72
N LEU A 100 2.81 5.75 -3.68
CA LEU A 100 4.06 4.99 -3.52
C LEU A 100 4.25 3.97 -4.65
N LEU A 101 3.18 3.28 -5.05
CA LEU A 101 3.24 2.24 -6.08
C LEU A 101 3.13 2.80 -7.51
N TYR A 102 2.38 3.89 -7.71
CA TYR A 102 2.10 4.41 -9.05
C TYR A 102 3.21 5.31 -9.59
N ILE A 103 3.93 6.05 -8.73
CA ILE A 103 5.04 6.92 -9.15
C ILE A 103 6.11 6.16 -9.98
N PRO A 104 6.63 4.99 -9.54
CA PRO A 104 7.60 4.21 -10.32
C PRO A 104 7.08 3.79 -11.70
N VAL A 105 5.79 3.45 -11.79
CA VAL A 105 5.13 3.04 -13.03
C VAL A 105 5.05 4.20 -14.01
N VAL A 106 4.67 5.39 -13.52
CA VAL A 106 4.64 6.62 -14.33
C VAL A 106 6.01 6.98 -14.86
N ILE A 107 7.05 6.96 -14.00
CA ILE A 107 8.43 7.24 -14.40
C ILE A 107 8.92 6.23 -15.45
N GLY A 108 8.60 4.94 -15.27
CA GLY A 108 8.96 3.88 -16.22
C GLY A 108 8.30 4.08 -17.58
N ALA A 109 7.00 4.38 -17.60
CA ALA A 109 6.26 4.61 -18.83
C ALA A 109 6.70 5.90 -19.57
N LEU A 110 7.03 6.97 -18.83
CA LEU A 110 7.48 8.24 -19.42
C LEU A 110 8.89 8.16 -20.03
N LYS A 111 9.78 7.33 -19.49
CA LYS A 111 11.14 7.15 -20.02
C LYS A 111 11.16 6.66 -21.49
N LYS A 112 10.11 5.97 -21.92
CA LYS A 112 9.98 5.33 -23.24
C LYS A 112 8.97 6.03 -24.16
N ARG A 113 8.45 7.19 -23.75
CA ARG A 113 7.67 8.09 -24.60
C ARG A 113 8.60 8.80 -25.58
#